data_AF-A0A9P5QFP6-F1
#
_entry.id   AF-A0A9P5QFP6-F1
#
_cell.length_a   1.000
_cell.length_b   1.000
_cell.length_c   1.000
_cell.angle_alpha   90.00
_cell.angle_beta   90.00
_cell.angle_gamma   90.00
#
_symmetry.space_group_name_H-M   'P 1'
#
loop_
_entity.id
_entity.type
_entity.pdbx_description
1 polymer ?
#
loop_
_entity_poly.entity_id
_entity_poly.type
_entity_poly.pdbx_seq_one_letter_code
_entity_poly.pdbx_strand_id
1 'polypeptide(L)'
;MFTLDWTMLSLDEGDSANLDDATEKANFQTQFHHYIPRFILKTFSEDYEEAKQQTLIAPKQNKKKGRQKAAPIQSYQSTVVLIVRPMRRRDFEIKIYRVLKQDITLESISRAYGNQDMYRDINLEDCMLFEKLLSKLEDSSAVFIQKILSGQDISLTRTKLVEFKRFLAIMMYRDEHRRDQYFNDLFDNRTRHTIRKHMRFNNIDSIREVWFENLKWILKSSAEEIGKEALKIYADSDFDKAVEEYKGPIHAYELLEYYHMTTNYVCVWEAQEGSEFIMSDNGFGCFEGDKGFFFHTFYIVSPKYAIVLANRGYMSDLFKEFPFRKSWFEEFHPFPETVYKNKKMESPKDFTPDDVFKYRRVLIPRKKVWLVNSIFLDERRKYISHRSNASMFKTLKFYDKNKDKMFIHKHDYSILKRQLFDEMNRTHST
;
A
#
# COMPACT_ATOMS: atom_id res chain seq x y z
N MET A 1 36.22 38.87 -12.73
CA MET A 1 37.31 39.00 -13.72
C MET A 1 38.61 38.77 -12.98
N PHE A 2 39.05 37.52 -12.82
CA PHE A 2 40.42 37.12 -12.50
C PHE A 2 40.59 35.65 -12.90
N THR A 3 41.30 35.47 -14.00
CA THR A 3 41.88 34.23 -14.53
C THR A 3 43.19 33.92 -13.82
N LEU A 4 43.52 32.65 -13.62
CA LEU A 4 44.86 32.06 -13.42
C LEU A 4 44.65 30.54 -13.43
N ASP A 5 44.73 29.87 -14.57
CA ASP A 5 45.91 29.50 -15.39
C ASP A 5 46.67 28.28 -14.83
N TRP A 6 46.81 27.31 -15.72
CA TRP A 6 47.22 25.92 -15.53
C TRP A 6 48.61 25.74 -16.13
N THR A 7 49.59 25.34 -15.32
CA THR A 7 50.83 24.68 -15.80
C THR A 7 51.36 23.79 -14.67
N MET A 8 51.18 22.48 -14.78
CA MET A 8 52.20 21.50 -15.22
C MET A 8 53.55 21.60 -14.51
N LEU A 9 53.76 20.68 -13.56
CA LEU A 9 55.07 20.09 -13.27
C LEU A 9 54.88 18.56 -13.21
N SER A 10 55.36 17.90 -14.25
CA SER A 10 55.58 16.45 -14.35
C SER A 10 56.96 16.10 -13.78
N LEU A 11 57.05 15.01 -13.00
CA LEU A 11 58.18 14.12 -12.69
C LEU A 11 57.59 13.14 -11.64
N ASP A 12 57.69 11.82 -11.68
CA ASP A 12 58.41 10.83 -12.49
C ASP A 12 57.71 9.48 -12.23
N GLU A 13 57.78 8.55 -13.18
CA GLU A 13 57.25 7.19 -13.08
C GLU A 13 58.15 6.29 -12.21
N GLY A 14 57.55 5.42 -11.39
CA GLY A 14 58.28 4.33 -10.74
C GLY A 14 57.49 3.59 -9.68
N ASP A 15 57.16 2.33 -10.00
CA ASP A 15 56.79 1.21 -9.13
C ASP A 15 55.33 1.00 -8.73
N SER A 16 54.67 0.28 -9.64
CA SER A 16 53.50 -0.57 -9.44
C SER A 16 53.80 -1.75 -8.49
N ALA A 17 53.17 -1.78 -7.33
CA ALA A 17 52.96 -3.00 -6.56
C ALA A 17 51.69 -2.91 -5.71
N ASN A 18 50.67 -3.67 -6.13
CA ASN A 18 49.61 -4.30 -5.31
C ASN A 18 49.03 -3.49 -4.13
N LEU A 19 47.96 -2.77 -4.42
CA LEU A 19 46.88 -2.46 -3.48
C LEU A 19 45.55 -3.00 -4.04
N ASP A 20 45.57 -4.26 -4.48
CA ASP A 20 44.36 -5.06 -4.71
C ASP A 20 44.12 -5.94 -3.46
N ASP A 21 43.77 -5.31 -2.34
CA ASP A 21 43.04 -5.98 -1.27
C ASP A 21 42.32 -4.93 -0.40
N ALA A 22 41.05 -5.18 -0.06
CA ALA A 22 40.16 -4.34 0.76
C ALA A 22 39.31 -3.22 0.09
N THR A 23 38.85 -3.40 -1.14
CA THR A 23 37.51 -2.90 -1.52
C THR A 23 36.72 -3.99 -2.21
N GLU A 24 36.10 -4.84 -1.40
CA GLU A 24 35.07 -5.77 -1.84
C GLU A 24 33.91 -4.94 -2.43
N LYS A 25 33.95 -4.74 -3.76
CA LYS A 25 32.87 -4.14 -4.54
C LYS A 25 31.62 -4.99 -4.32
N ALA A 26 30.77 -4.58 -3.38
CA ALA A 26 29.41 -5.08 -3.32
C ALA A 26 28.81 -4.93 -4.72
N ASN A 27 28.38 -6.03 -5.31
CA ASN A 27 27.83 -6.07 -6.65
C ASN A 27 26.48 -5.33 -6.63
N PHE A 28 26.52 -4.02 -6.91
CA PHE A 28 25.41 -3.08 -6.69
C PHE A 28 24.32 -3.22 -7.76
N GLN A 29 23.52 -4.28 -7.70
CA GLN A 29 22.38 -4.44 -8.57
C GLN A 29 21.23 -3.53 -8.12
N THR A 30 20.78 -2.62 -8.99
CA THR A 30 19.57 -1.81 -8.77
C THR A 30 18.35 -2.72 -8.61
N GLN A 31 17.44 -2.39 -7.70
CA GLN A 31 16.24 -3.18 -7.43
C GLN A 31 14.95 -2.37 -7.63
N PHE A 32 14.01 -2.95 -8.36
CA PHE A 32 12.66 -2.40 -8.52
C PHE A 32 11.78 -2.84 -7.36
N HIS A 33 11.21 -1.89 -6.62
CA HIS A 33 10.39 -2.12 -5.44
C HIS A 33 8.96 -1.67 -5.69
N HIS A 34 8.01 -2.55 -5.43
CA HIS A 34 6.60 -2.27 -5.62
C HIS A 34 6.02 -1.51 -4.43
N TYR A 35 5.57 -0.27 -4.65
CA TYR A 35 4.82 0.44 -3.62
C TYR A 35 3.37 -0.03 -3.54
N ILE A 36 2.83 -0.74 -4.54
CA ILE A 36 1.61 -1.58 -4.43
C ILE A 36 1.98 -3.07 -4.54
N PRO A 37 1.63 -3.94 -3.57
CA PRO A 37 2.11 -5.31 -3.57
C PRO A 37 1.61 -6.10 -4.78
N ARG A 38 2.49 -6.88 -5.39
CA ARG A 38 2.17 -7.65 -6.61
C ARG A 38 1.00 -8.61 -6.43
N PHE A 39 0.80 -9.16 -5.22
CA PHE A 39 -0.32 -10.06 -4.96
C PHE A 39 -1.68 -9.36 -5.04
N ILE A 40 -1.74 -8.04 -4.82
CA ILE A 40 -2.92 -7.20 -5.00
C ILE A 40 -3.10 -6.88 -6.49
N LEU A 41 -2.03 -6.44 -7.16
CA LEU A 41 -2.07 -6.13 -8.59
C LEU A 41 -2.56 -7.31 -9.43
N LYS A 42 -2.20 -8.54 -9.06
CA LYS A 42 -2.65 -9.75 -9.77
C LYS A 42 -4.16 -9.84 -9.90
N THR A 43 -4.90 -9.35 -8.91
CA THR A 43 -6.37 -9.41 -8.92
C THR A 43 -7.03 -8.51 -9.96
N PHE A 44 -6.27 -7.56 -10.55
CA PHE A 44 -6.72 -6.69 -11.65
C PHE A 44 -6.44 -7.29 -13.03
N SER A 45 -5.70 -8.40 -13.10
CA SER A 45 -5.44 -9.09 -14.36
C SER A 45 -6.64 -9.93 -14.79
N GLU A 46 -6.96 -9.93 -16.08
CA GLU A 46 -8.04 -10.75 -16.64
C GLU A 46 -7.75 -12.25 -16.47
N ASP A 47 -6.48 -12.66 -16.69
CA ASP A 47 -6.00 -14.04 -16.61
C ASP A 47 -5.94 -14.63 -15.19
N TYR A 48 -6.16 -13.80 -14.16
CA TYR A 48 -5.95 -14.22 -12.78
C TYR A 48 -6.93 -15.32 -12.34
N GLU A 49 -8.20 -15.21 -12.71
CA GLU A 49 -9.21 -16.22 -12.36
C GLU A 49 -8.98 -17.53 -13.11
N GLU A 50 -8.56 -17.47 -14.38
CA GLU A 50 -8.18 -18.65 -15.16
C GLU A 50 -6.99 -19.37 -14.53
N ALA A 51 -5.97 -18.62 -14.13
CA ALA A 51 -4.80 -19.17 -13.43
C ALA A 51 -5.18 -19.83 -12.10
N LYS A 52 -6.11 -19.22 -11.33
CA LYS A 52 -6.61 -19.79 -10.08
C LYS A 52 -7.30 -21.14 -10.31
N GLN A 53 -8.14 -21.25 -11.35
CA GLN A 53 -8.80 -22.50 -11.71
C GLN A 53 -7.79 -23.59 -12.14
N GLN A 54 -6.76 -23.24 -12.92
CA GLN A 54 -5.72 -24.17 -13.34
C GLN A 54 -4.90 -24.72 -12.16
N THR A 55 -4.63 -23.91 -11.12
CA THR A 55 -3.92 -24.39 -9.92
C THR A 55 -4.73 -25.33 -9.03
N LEU A 56 -6.08 -25.28 -9.09
CA LEU A 56 -6.95 -26.19 -8.34
C LEU A 56 -7.06 -27.58 -8.99
N ILE A 57 -6.82 -27.68 -10.30
CA ILE A 57 -6.92 -28.92 -11.08
C ILE A 57 -5.58 -29.68 -11.10
N ALA A 58 -4.45 -29.03 -10.77
CA ALA A 58 -3.16 -29.68 -10.69
C ALA A 58 -3.13 -30.70 -9.52
N PRO A 59 -2.86 -32.00 -9.77
CA PRO A 59 -2.84 -32.99 -8.70
C PRO A 59 -1.73 -32.65 -7.71
N LYS A 60 -2.11 -32.51 -6.43
CA LYS A 60 -1.18 -32.35 -5.31
C LYS A 60 -0.18 -33.51 -5.32
N GLN A 61 1.04 -33.26 -5.80
CA GLN A 61 2.13 -34.21 -5.63
C GLN A 61 2.44 -34.30 -4.13
N ASN A 62 1.98 -35.39 -3.52
CA ASN A 62 2.37 -35.80 -2.19
C ASN A 62 3.89 -35.95 -2.14
N LYS A 63 4.58 -35.02 -1.47
CA LYS A 63 5.97 -35.22 -1.05
C LYS A 63 6.00 -36.33 0.01
N LYS A 64 6.02 -37.60 -0.44
CA LYS A 64 6.38 -38.73 0.43
C LYS A 64 7.87 -38.63 0.75
N LYS A 65 8.19 -38.28 2.00
CA LYS A 65 9.48 -38.60 2.61
C LYS A 65 9.56 -40.13 2.73
N GLY A 66 10.59 -40.74 2.15
CA GLY A 66 10.86 -42.17 2.29
C GLY A 66 12.23 -42.54 1.76
N ARG A 67 13.19 -42.73 2.67
CA ARG A 67 14.41 -43.53 2.44
C ARG A 67 13.97 -44.97 2.14
N GLN A 68 14.48 -45.59 1.07
CA GLN A 68 15.10 -46.94 1.08
C GLN A 68 15.55 -47.40 -0.33
N LYS A 69 16.79 -47.93 -0.31
CA LYS A 69 17.63 -48.82 -1.15
C LYS A 69 17.09 -49.43 -2.48
N ALA A 70 18.06 -49.61 -3.42
CA ALA A 70 18.08 -50.34 -4.71
C ALA A 70 17.61 -51.81 -4.60
N ALA A 71 17.17 -52.58 -5.63
CA ALA A 71 17.37 -52.65 -7.10
C ALA A 71 16.20 -53.47 -7.75
N PRO A 72 16.31 -54.12 -8.95
CA PRO A 72 16.52 -53.66 -10.32
C PRO A 72 15.27 -53.84 -11.25
N ILE A 73 15.42 -53.42 -12.51
CA ILE A 73 14.43 -53.11 -13.58
C ILE A 73 13.78 -54.34 -14.25
N GLN A 74 12.47 -54.25 -14.55
CA GLN A 74 11.71 -54.75 -15.72
C GLN A 74 10.28 -54.16 -15.61
N SER A 75 9.55 -53.62 -16.58
CA SER A 75 9.61 -53.55 -18.05
C SER A 75 8.70 -52.38 -18.53
N TYR A 76 9.02 -51.85 -19.72
CA TYR A 76 8.17 -51.09 -20.66
C TYR A 76 6.84 -50.45 -20.20
N GLN A 77 6.81 -49.11 -20.18
CA GLN A 77 5.99 -48.32 -21.11
C GLN A 77 6.41 -46.84 -21.05
N SER A 78 6.96 -46.37 -22.17
CA SER A 78 7.30 -44.97 -22.42
C SER A 78 6.05 -44.10 -22.35
N THR A 79 5.79 -43.48 -21.20
CA THR A 79 5.05 -42.22 -21.15
C THR A 79 6.08 -41.11 -21.08
N VAL A 80 6.07 -40.25 -22.10
CA VAL A 80 6.83 -39.00 -22.10
C VAL A 80 6.41 -38.21 -20.86
N VAL A 81 7.19 -38.30 -19.80
CA VAL A 81 7.13 -37.36 -18.70
C VAL A 81 7.65 -36.06 -19.29
N LEU A 82 6.72 -35.22 -19.76
CA LEU A 82 6.99 -33.80 -19.91
C LEU A 82 7.53 -33.38 -18.54
N ILE A 83 8.85 -33.17 -18.49
CA ILE A 83 9.46 -32.38 -17.44
C ILE A 83 8.80 -31.02 -17.59
N VAL A 84 7.69 -30.82 -16.87
CA VAL A 84 7.13 -29.50 -16.66
C VAL A 84 8.19 -28.80 -15.85
N ARG A 85 9.09 -28.11 -16.58
CA ARG A 85 9.96 -27.08 -16.03
C ARG A 85 9.06 -26.27 -15.09
N PRO A 86 9.48 -25.97 -13.85
CA PRO A 86 8.66 -25.15 -12.96
C PRO A 86 8.22 -23.94 -13.77
N MET A 87 6.90 -23.80 -13.96
CA MET A 87 6.33 -22.75 -14.80
C MET A 87 7.07 -21.47 -14.43
N ARG A 88 7.80 -20.88 -15.38
CA ARG A 88 8.29 -19.50 -15.24
C ARG A 88 7.12 -18.73 -14.67
N ARG A 89 7.30 -18.07 -13.50
CA ARG A 89 6.23 -17.27 -12.87
C ARG A 89 5.61 -16.43 -13.99
N ARG A 90 4.40 -16.78 -14.43
CA ARG A 90 3.72 -16.06 -15.50
C ARG A 90 3.57 -14.65 -14.95
N ASP A 91 4.20 -13.69 -15.60
CA ASP A 91 4.02 -12.31 -15.24
C ASP A 91 2.69 -11.89 -15.85
N PHE A 92 1.77 -11.48 -15.00
CA PHE A 92 0.44 -11.08 -15.43
C PHE A 92 0.50 -9.66 -15.97
N GLU A 93 -0.43 -9.33 -16.86
CA GLU A 93 -0.61 -7.97 -17.35
C GLU A 93 -1.87 -7.36 -16.75
N ILE A 94 -1.83 -6.05 -16.51
CA ILE A 94 -2.95 -5.26 -16.01
C ILE A 94 -3.20 -4.08 -16.94
N LYS A 95 -4.47 -3.71 -17.09
CA LYS A 95 -4.84 -2.48 -17.80
C LYS A 95 -4.50 -1.27 -16.94
N ILE A 96 -3.79 -0.32 -17.54
CA ILE A 96 -3.43 0.95 -16.92
C ILE A 96 -3.81 2.06 -17.89
N TYR A 97 -4.64 2.99 -17.43
CA TYR A 97 -4.78 4.30 -18.06
C TYR A 97 -3.72 5.25 -17.52
N ARG A 98 -2.90 5.80 -18.41
CA ARG A 98 -1.87 6.78 -18.07
C ARG A 98 -2.43 8.18 -18.23
N VAL A 99 -2.74 8.84 -17.12
CA VAL A 99 -3.53 10.08 -17.11
C VAL A 99 -2.89 11.19 -17.93
N LEU A 100 -1.56 11.33 -17.89
CA LEU A 100 -0.83 12.34 -18.67
C LEU A 100 -0.75 12.02 -20.17
N LYS A 101 -0.59 10.74 -20.54
CA LYS A 101 -0.51 10.29 -21.94
C LYS A 101 -1.88 10.09 -22.58
N GLN A 102 -2.92 10.00 -21.76
CA GLN A 102 -4.32 9.81 -22.15
C GLN A 102 -4.55 8.54 -22.98
N ASP A 103 -3.87 7.45 -22.61
CA ASP A 103 -3.97 6.15 -23.27
C ASP A 103 -4.11 4.98 -22.27
N ILE A 104 -4.76 3.92 -22.72
CA ILE A 104 -4.81 2.62 -22.02
C ILE A 104 -3.70 1.74 -22.56
N THR A 105 -2.93 1.12 -21.67
CA THR A 105 -1.96 0.09 -22.01
C THR A 105 -2.09 -1.13 -21.12
N LEU A 106 -1.63 -2.27 -21.63
CA LEU A 106 -1.33 -3.44 -20.82
C LEU A 106 0.09 -3.30 -20.30
N GLU A 107 0.25 -3.35 -18.99
CA GLU A 107 1.54 -3.26 -18.32
C GLU A 107 1.77 -4.52 -17.49
N SER A 108 2.99 -5.03 -17.54
CA SER A 108 3.39 -6.18 -16.74
C SER A 108 3.41 -5.80 -15.25
N ILE A 109 2.88 -6.68 -14.39
CA ILE A 109 2.88 -6.47 -12.93
C ILE A 109 4.29 -6.31 -12.38
N SER A 110 5.32 -6.92 -12.98
CA SER A 110 6.69 -6.74 -12.50
C SER A 110 7.23 -5.32 -12.70
N ARG A 111 6.58 -4.49 -13.53
CA ARG A 111 6.99 -3.11 -13.84
C ARG A 111 5.96 -2.04 -13.46
N ALA A 112 4.73 -2.42 -13.14
CA ALA A 112 3.70 -1.50 -12.69
C ALA A 112 3.85 -1.15 -11.20
N TYR A 113 3.49 0.08 -10.83
CA TYR A 113 3.39 0.55 -9.43
C TYR A 113 4.62 0.27 -8.57
N GLY A 114 5.81 0.64 -9.06
CA GLY A 114 7.05 0.51 -8.30
C GLY A 114 8.10 1.55 -8.68
N ASN A 115 9.12 1.64 -7.84
CA ASN A 115 10.24 2.58 -7.92
C ASN A 115 11.57 1.85 -7.83
N GLN A 116 12.59 2.36 -8.53
CA GLN A 116 13.96 1.87 -8.37
C GLN A 116 14.55 2.31 -7.04
N ASP A 117 15.26 1.40 -6.37
CA ASP A 117 16.06 1.64 -5.16
C ASP A 117 15.29 2.39 -4.06
N MET A 118 14.01 2.07 -3.92
CA MET A 118 13.08 2.74 -3.01
C MET A 118 13.55 2.71 -1.56
N TYR A 119 14.00 1.54 -1.09
CA TYR A 119 14.45 1.30 0.28
C TYR A 119 15.96 1.21 0.42
N ARG A 120 16.70 1.54 -0.64
CA ARG A 120 18.16 1.45 -0.62
C ARG A 120 18.71 2.61 0.19
N ASP A 121 19.11 2.30 1.41
CA ASP A 121 19.89 3.19 2.25
C ASP A 121 21.35 2.71 2.23
N ILE A 122 22.21 3.47 1.55
CA ILE A 122 23.63 3.16 1.43
C ILE A 122 24.38 3.40 2.74
N ASN A 123 23.77 4.11 3.69
CA ASN A 123 24.37 4.41 4.99
C ASN A 123 24.13 3.31 6.02
N LEU A 124 23.25 2.33 5.71
CA LEU A 124 23.03 1.16 6.56
C LEU A 124 23.98 0.02 6.19
N GLU A 125 24.55 -0.61 7.22
CA GLU A 125 25.34 -1.84 7.09
C GLU A 125 24.53 -2.94 6.37
N ASP A 126 23.25 -3.07 6.71
CA ASP A 126 22.29 -3.89 5.97
C ASP A 126 21.40 -3.00 5.09
N CYS A 127 21.90 -2.66 3.90
CA CYS A 127 21.16 -1.88 2.90
C CYS A 127 19.82 -2.51 2.45
N MET A 128 19.57 -3.79 2.83
CA MET A 128 18.34 -4.54 2.57
C MET A 128 17.46 -4.72 3.83
N LEU A 129 17.76 -4.02 4.93
CA LEU A 129 17.02 -4.13 6.20
C LEU A 129 15.52 -3.93 6.01
N PHE A 130 15.13 -2.85 5.32
CA PHE A 130 13.72 -2.53 5.12
C PHE A 130 12.99 -3.57 4.27
N GLU A 131 13.61 -4.09 3.22
CA GLU A 131 13.03 -5.17 2.41
C GLU A 131 12.75 -6.43 3.25
N LYS A 132 13.69 -6.79 4.15
CA LYS A 132 13.52 -7.94 5.07
C LYS A 132 12.39 -7.70 6.09
N LEU A 133 12.21 -6.48 6.58
CA LEU A 133 11.13 -6.13 7.51
C LEU A 133 9.77 -6.08 6.81
N LEU A 134 9.73 -5.48 5.62
CA LEU A 134 8.51 -5.33 4.82
C LEU A 134 8.02 -6.67 4.31
N SER A 135 8.89 -7.54 3.81
CA SER A 135 8.49 -8.88 3.34
C SER A 135 7.75 -9.69 4.42
N LYS A 136 8.21 -9.67 5.67
CA LYS A 136 7.50 -10.32 6.79
C LYS A 136 6.12 -9.72 7.04
N LEU A 137 6.01 -8.40 6.96
CA LEU A 137 4.76 -7.66 7.17
C LEU A 137 3.76 -7.91 6.03
N GLU A 138 4.25 -7.93 4.79
CA GLU A 138 3.50 -8.28 3.59
C GLU A 138 3.02 -9.73 3.63
N ASP A 139 3.87 -10.69 3.99
CA ASP A 139 3.51 -12.11 4.09
C ASP A 139 2.38 -12.32 5.11
N SER A 140 2.48 -11.71 6.30
CA SER A 140 1.44 -11.79 7.34
C SER A 140 0.11 -11.21 6.83
N SER A 141 0.17 -10.07 6.12
CA SER A 141 -1.02 -9.35 5.64
C SER A 141 -1.64 -10.00 4.41
N ALA A 142 -0.83 -10.61 3.55
CA ALA A 142 -1.28 -11.34 2.37
C ALA A 142 -2.19 -12.50 2.76
N VAL A 143 -1.89 -13.21 3.86
CA VAL A 143 -2.77 -14.28 4.38
C VAL A 143 -4.17 -13.76 4.67
N PHE A 144 -4.30 -12.60 5.32
CA PHE A 144 -5.59 -12.00 5.62
C PHE A 144 -6.34 -11.57 4.35
N ILE A 145 -5.64 -10.91 3.42
CA ILE A 145 -6.22 -10.51 2.14
C ILE A 145 -6.68 -11.73 1.35
N GLN A 146 -5.91 -12.82 1.32
CA GLN A 146 -6.33 -14.06 0.66
C GLN A 146 -7.61 -14.67 1.27
N LYS A 147 -7.81 -14.58 2.59
CA LYS A 147 -9.09 -14.96 3.21
C LYS A 147 -10.23 -14.09 2.70
N ILE A 148 -10.04 -12.78 2.58
CA ILE A 148 -11.03 -11.86 1.99
C ILE A 148 -11.37 -12.30 0.56
N LEU A 149 -10.36 -12.52 -0.28
CA LEU A 149 -10.52 -12.87 -1.70
C LEU A 149 -11.14 -14.26 -1.93
N SER A 150 -10.91 -15.22 -1.03
CA SER A 150 -11.36 -16.61 -1.19
C SER A 150 -12.79 -16.88 -0.72
N GLY A 151 -13.46 -15.89 -0.10
CA GLY A 151 -14.78 -16.10 0.49
C GLY A 151 -14.77 -16.78 1.87
N GLN A 152 -13.59 -17.15 2.39
CA GLN A 152 -13.43 -17.76 3.71
C GLN A 152 -13.84 -16.81 4.84
N ASP A 153 -14.02 -17.38 6.03
CA ASP A 153 -14.24 -16.61 7.26
C ASP A 153 -13.06 -15.68 7.55
N ILE A 154 -13.40 -14.43 7.83
CA ILE A 154 -12.44 -13.36 8.02
C ILE A 154 -12.28 -13.13 9.52
N SER A 155 -11.16 -13.55 10.08
CA SER A 155 -10.84 -13.31 11.49
C SER A 155 -9.37 -12.99 11.70
N LEU A 156 -9.10 -12.12 12.68
CA LEU A 156 -7.77 -11.74 13.14
C LEU A 156 -7.73 -11.74 14.66
N THR A 157 -6.63 -12.21 15.23
CA THR A 157 -6.33 -11.89 16.63
C THR A 157 -5.98 -10.41 16.76
N ARG A 158 -6.04 -9.86 17.98
CA ARG A 158 -5.64 -8.48 18.26
C ARG A 158 -4.23 -8.17 17.77
N THR A 159 -3.28 -9.06 18.03
CA THR A 159 -1.89 -8.90 17.53
C THR A 159 -1.84 -8.84 16.01
N LYS A 160 -2.56 -9.75 15.33
CA LYS A 160 -2.59 -9.77 13.86
C LYS A 160 -3.32 -8.57 13.27
N LEU A 161 -4.32 -8.02 13.97
CA LEU A 161 -4.98 -6.78 13.58
C LEU A 161 -4.04 -5.57 13.69
N VAL A 162 -3.23 -5.49 14.76
CA VAL A 162 -2.21 -4.44 14.91
C VAL A 162 -1.16 -4.54 13.81
N GLU A 163 -0.65 -5.75 13.53
CA GLU A 163 0.27 -5.98 12.39
C GLU A 163 -0.37 -5.57 11.06
N PHE A 164 -1.62 -5.93 10.84
CA PHE A 164 -2.33 -5.62 9.60
C PHE A 164 -2.54 -4.11 9.43
N LYS A 165 -2.87 -3.37 10.51
CA LYS A 165 -2.97 -1.91 10.48
C LYS A 165 -1.60 -1.25 10.23
N ARG A 166 -0.52 -1.79 10.81
CA ARG A 166 0.85 -1.36 10.50
C ARG A 166 1.17 -1.55 9.02
N PHE A 167 0.79 -2.69 8.44
CA PHE A 167 0.92 -2.91 7.00
C PHE A 167 0.22 -1.80 6.21
N LEU A 168 -1.06 -1.52 6.49
CA LEU A 168 -1.80 -0.46 5.77
C LEU A 168 -1.15 0.92 5.91
N ALA A 169 -0.65 1.28 7.09
CA ALA A 169 0.04 2.54 7.32
C ALA A 169 1.34 2.66 6.54
N ILE A 170 2.13 1.59 6.53
CA ILE A 170 3.35 1.52 5.74
C ILE A 170 3.04 1.61 4.25
N MET A 171 1.97 0.98 3.78
CA MET A 171 1.54 1.08 2.38
C MET A 171 1.24 2.51 1.96
N MET A 172 0.62 3.29 2.84
CA MET A 172 0.34 4.71 2.60
C MET A 172 1.61 5.56 2.67
N TYR A 173 2.46 5.32 3.67
CA TYR A 173 3.70 6.08 3.87
C TYR A 173 4.74 5.87 2.76
N ARG A 174 4.75 4.66 2.19
CA ARG A 174 5.67 4.26 1.12
C ARG A 174 5.13 4.63 -0.28
N ASP A 175 4.04 5.38 -0.38
CA ASP A 175 3.60 5.89 -1.67
C ASP A 175 4.70 6.72 -2.37
N GLU A 176 4.73 6.68 -3.70
CA GLU A 176 5.73 7.40 -4.51
C GLU A 176 5.71 8.90 -4.21
N HIS A 177 4.53 9.51 -4.12
CA HIS A 177 4.41 10.94 -3.85
C HIS A 177 4.95 11.30 -2.47
N ARG A 178 4.58 10.52 -1.44
CA ARG A 178 5.07 10.74 -0.07
C ARG A 178 6.59 10.62 -0.01
N ARG A 179 7.18 9.60 -0.65
CA ARG A 179 8.64 9.46 -0.75
C ARG A 179 9.28 10.67 -1.44
N ASP A 180 8.72 11.10 -2.57
CA ASP A 180 9.24 12.23 -3.34
C ASP A 180 9.22 13.54 -2.55
N GLN A 181 8.28 13.72 -1.61
CA GLN A 181 8.29 14.87 -0.70
C GLN A 181 9.58 14.93 0.13
N TYR A 182 10.03 13.79 0.67
CA TYR A 182 11.28 13.72 1.43
C TYR A 182 12.53 13.77 0.55
N PHE A 183 12.51 13.08 -0.59
CA PHE A 183 13.68 12.99 -1.47
C PHE A 183 13.97 14.29 -2.22
N ASN A 184 12.93 15.09 -2.51
CA ASN A 184 13.03 16.32 -3.29
C ASN A 184 12.64 17.59 -2.50
N ASP A 185 12.48 17.49 -1.17
CA ASP A 185 12.06 18.60 -0.28
C ASP A 185 10.78 19.33 -0.75
N LEU A 186 9.76 18.55 -1.19
CA LEU A 186 8.49 19.06 -1.71
C LEU A 186 7.46 19.29 -0.58
N PHE A 187 7.88 19.97 0.48
CA PHE A 187 7.00 20.35 1.59
C PHE A 187 6.57 21.82 1.50
N ASP A 188 5.43 22.15 2.10
CA ASP A 188 5.11 23.55 2.38
C ASP A 188 6.04 24.12 3.46
N ASN A 189 6.04 25.45 3.62
CA ASN A 189 6.97 26.12 4.54
C ASN A 189 6.78 25.71 6.00
N ARG A 190 5.54 25.45 6.44
CA ARG A 190 5.25 25.07 7.82
C ARG A 190 5.75 23.66 8.08
N THR A 191 5.43 22.70 7.21
CA THR A 191 5.87 21.31 7.34
C THR A 191 7.40 21.20 7.24
N ARG A 192 8.04 21.92 6.31
CA ARG A 192 9.49 21.96 6.19
C ARG A 192 10.17 22.46 7.48
N HIS A 193 9.60 23.48 8.12
CA HIS A 193 10.12 24.01 9.38
C HIS A 193 10.04 22.99 10.51
N THR A 194 8.93 22.25 10.65
CA THR A 194 8.81 21.20 11.69
C THR A 194 9.75 20.02 11.42
N ILE A 195 9.95 19.62 10.15
CA ILE A 195 10.93 18.60 9.78
C ILE A 195 12.35 19.05 10.18
N ARG A 196 12.75 20.29 9.85
CA ARG A 196 14.09 20.81 10.23
C ARG A 196 14.28 20.93 11.74
N LYS A 197 13.22 21.18 12.51
CA LYS A 197 13.27 21.11 13.98
C LYS A 197 13.49 19.67 14.46
N HIS A 198 12.73 18.72 13.92
CA HIS A 198 12.88 17.30 14.22
C HIS A 198 14.30 16.79 13.89
N MET A 199 14.86 17.20 12.75
CA MET A 199 16.23 16.87 12.35
C MET A 199 17.27 17.36 13.36
N ARG A 200 17.19 18.65 13.74
CA ARG A 200 18.11 19.23 14.74
C ARG A 200 18.03 18.56 16.10
N PHE A 201 16.83 18.15 16.51
CA PHE A 201 16.64 17.48 17.79
C PHE A 201 17.19 16.04 17.79
N ASN A 202 17.02 15.33 16.68
CA ASN A 202 17.42 13.91 16.57
C ASN A 202 18.79 13.70 15.91
N ASN A 203 19.55 14.78 15.67
CA ASN A 203 20.85 14.74 14.97
C ASN A 203 20.77 14.02 13.61
N ILE A 204 19.78 14.37 12.81
CA ILE A 204 19.58 13.82 11.45
C ILE A 204 20.11 14.84 10.45
N ASP A 205 20.98 14.39 9.54
CA ASP A 205 21.74 15.28 8.65
C ASP A 205 20.95 15.68 7.41
N SER A 206 20.02 14.82 6.96
CA SER A 206 19.24 15.07 5.75
C SER A 206 17.74 14.78 5.90
N ILE A 207 16.91 15.50 5.13
CA ILE A 207 15.46 15.24 5.06
C ILE A 207 15.18 13.81 4.58
N ARG A 208 16.05 13.28 3.69
CA ARG A 208 15.95 11.90 3.21
C ARG A 208 16.11 10.89 4.35
N GLU A 209 17.04 11.10 5.28
CA GLU A 209 17.20 10.23 6.46
C GLU A 209 15.98 10.26 7.38
N VAL A 210 15.29 11.40 7.50
CA VAL A 210 14.02 11.47 8.24
C VAL A 210 13.01 10.48 7.69
N TRP A 211 12.97 10.28 6.35
CA TRP A 211 12.06 9.31 5.76
C TRP A 211 12.35 7.88 6.24
N PHE A 212 13.62 7.49 6.32
CA PHE A 212 14.06 6.17 6.78
C PHE A 212 13.88 5.99 8.29
N GLU A 213 14.18 7.00 9.11
CA GLU A 213 14.00 6.91 10.57
C GLU A 213 12.52 6.82 10.94
N ASN A 214 11.64 7.58 10.28
CA ASN A 214 10.19 7.43 10.42
C ASN A 214 9.75 6.00 10.04
N LEU A 215 10.19 5.48 8.89
CA LEU A 215 9.86 4.13 8.43
C LEU A 215 10.29 3.05 9.43
N LYS A 216 11.52 3.18 9.93
CA LYS A 216 12.12 2.27 10.92
C LYS A 216 11.36 2.31 12.24
N TRP A 217 10.97 3.49 12.70
CA TRP A 217 10.18 3.65 13.92
C TRP A 217 8.80 3.02 13.79
N ILE A 218 8.04 3.33 12.73
CA ILE A 218 6.71 2.75 12.45
C ILE A 218 6.76 1.21 12.44
N LEU A 219 7.81 0.64 11.84
CA LEU A 219 8.01 -0.82 11.74
C LEU A 219 8.33 -1.48 13.08
N LYS A 220 9.01 -0.79 14.00
CA LYS A 220 9.51 -1.36 15.26
C LYS A 220 8.63 -1.06 16.46
N SER A 221 7.94 0.07 16.48
CA SER A 221 7.19 0.51 17.66
C SER A 221 5.92 -0.30 17.90
N SER A 222 5.61 -0.46 19.18
CA SER A 222 4.38 -1.12 19.63
C SER A 222 3.18 -0.17 19.56
N ALA A 223 1.96 -0.72 19.48
CA ALA A 223 0.73 0.08 19.53
C ALA A 223 0.63 0.95 20.80
N GLU A 224 1.15 0.46 21.92
CA GLU A 224 1.18 1.20 23.19
C GLU A 224 2.15 2.37 23.14
N GLU A 225 3.34 2.17 22.60
CA GLU A 225 4.36 3.21 22.43
C GLU A 225 3.84 4.34 21.53
N ILE A 226 3.23 3.98 20.39
CA ILE A 226 2.61 4.96 19.48
C ILE A 226 1.53 5.77 20.19
N GLY A 227 0.66 5.11 20.96
CA GLY A 227 -0.37 5.79 21.74
C GLY A 227 0.22 6.74 22.78
N LYS A 228 1.25 6.32 23.52
CA LYS A 228 1.93 7.15 24.51
C LYS A 228 2.58 8.38 23.89
N GLU A 229 3.26 8.22 22.76
CA GLU A 229 3.89 9.34 22.05
C GLU A 229 2.83 10.31 21.51
N ALA A 230 1.77 9.81 20.87
CA ALA A 230 0.70 10.66 20.33
C ALA A 230 -0.02 11.46 21.43
N LEU A 231 -0.22 10.84 22.61
CA LEU A 231 -0.82 11.52 23.76
C LEU A 231 0.01 12.70 24.28
N LYS A 232 1.33 12.74 24.05
CA LYS A 232 2.15 13.92 24.41
C LYS A 232 1.74 15.16 23.61
N ILE A 233 1.29 14.97 22.37
CA ILE A 233 0.78 16.07 21.54
C ILE A 233 -0.65 16.42 21.95
N TYR A 234 -1.51 15.41 22.14
CA TYR A 234 -2.91 15.62 22.50
C TYR A 234 -3.15 16.14 23.93
N ALA A 235 -2.17 16.01 24.82
CA ALA A 235 -2.27 16.52 26.19
C ALA A 235 -2.15 18.06 26.27
N ASP A 236 -1.61 18.71 25.24
CA ASP A 236 -1.53 20.16 25.18
C ASP A 236 -2.84 20.75 24.63
N SER A 237 -3.31 21.83 25.23
CA SER A 237 -4.48 22.58 24.75
C SER A 237 -4.21 23.32 23.42
N ASP A 238 -2.95 23.65 23.14
CA ASP A 238 -2.51 24.26 21.88
C ASP A 238 -1.88 23.20 20.99
N PHE A 239 -2.71 22.57 20.17
CA PHE A 239 -2.31 21.48 19.28
C PHE A 239 -1.23 21.92 18.28
N ASP A 240 -1.33 23.12 17.72
CA ASP A 240 -0.40 23.62 16.73
C ASP A 240 0.99 23.82 17.33
N LYS A 241 1.05 24.38 18.54
CA LYS A 241 2.29 24.52 19.30
C LYS A 241 2.86 23.16 19.69
N ALA A 242 2.03 22.23 20.17
CA ALA A 242 2.48 20.91 20.59
C ALA A 242 3.12 20.11 19.45
N VAL A 243 2.54 20.18 18.25
CA VAL A 243 3.12 19.61 17.03
C VAL A 243 4.47 20.25 16.70
N GLU A 244 4.57 21.58 16.82
CA GLU A 244 5.81 22.31 16.52
C GLU A 244 6.94 22.08 17.55
N GLU A 245 6.58 21.84 18.81
CA GLU A 245 7.51 21.61 19.92
C GLU A 245 7.81 20.14 20.18
N TYR A 246 7.13 19.23 19.48
CA TYR A 246 7.30 17.79 19.66
C TYR A 246 8.74 17.33 19.37
N LYS A 247 9.32 16.67 20.38
CA LYS A 247 10.71 16.20 20.41
C LYS A 247 10.77 14.68 20.57
N GLY A 248 10.05 13.98 19.70
CA GLY A 248 9.98 12.53 19.73
C GLY A 248 10.83 11.82 18.67
N PRO A 249 10.80 10.49 18.69
CA PRO A 249 11.63 9.62 17.85
C PRO A 249 11.16 9.51 16.38
N ILE A 250 10.01 10.08 16.05
CA ILE A 250 9.41 10.15 14.72
C ILE A 250 8.95 11.60 14.48
N HIS A 251 8.84 12.04 13.24
CA HIS A 251 8.26 13.36 12.94
C HIS A 251 6.79 13.44 13.39
N ALA A 252 6.38 14.60 13.93
CA ALA A 252 5.08 14.77 14.60
C ALA A 252 3.88 14.45 13.71
N TYR A 253 3.88 14.89 12.44
CA TYR A 253 2.76 14.63 11.54
C TYR A 253 2.65 13.14 11.18
N GLU A 254 3.79 12.46 11.00
CA GLU A 254 3.81 11.02 10.71
C GLU A 254 3.36 10.18 11.92
N LEU A 255 3.70 10.61 13.15
CA LEU A 255 3.16 10.01 14.37
C LEU A 255 1.64 10.08 14.43
N LEU A 256 1.09 11.29 14.22
CA LEU A 256 -0.34 11.53 14.30
C LEU A 256 -1.09 10.75 13.22
N GLU A 257 -0.60 10.81 11.98
CA GLU A 257 -1.14 10.05 10.85
C GLU A 257 -1.17 8.54 11.17
N TYR A 258 -0.06 7.98 11.67
CA TYR A 258 0.00 6.57 12.04
C TYR A 258 -0.89 6.21 13.25
N TYR A 259 -0.95 7.07 14.26
CA TYR A 259 -1.83 6.91 15.41
C TYR A 259 -3.31 6.88 15.00
N HIS A 260 -3.74 7.80 14.13
CA HIS A 260 -5.11 7.82 13.62
C HIS A 260 -5.44 6.55 12.83
N MET A 261 -4.53 6.11 11.96
CA MET A 261 -4.74 4.87 11.22
C MET A 261 -4.86 3.64 12.10
N THR A 262 -4.02 3.54 13.13
CA THR A 262 -4.00 2.37 14.03
C THR A 262 -5.20 2.35 14.98
N THR A 263 -5.81 3.50 15.25
CA THR A 263 -7.03 3.62 16.06
C THR A 263 -8.32 3.45 15.25
N ASN A 264 -8.28 3.59 13.93
CA ASN A 264 -9.44 3.39 13.04
C ASN A 264 -9.93 1.93 13.01
N TYR A 265 -11.21 1.75 12.66
CA TYR A 265 -11.84 0.44 12.55
C TYR A 265 -11.66 -0.15 11.16
N VAL A 266 -11.36 -1.44 11.08
CA VAL A 266 -11.24 -2.15 9.81
C VAL A 266 -12.61 -2.62 9.36
N CYS A 267 -13.00 -2.26 8.14
CA CYS A 267 -14.18 -2.77 7.45
C CYS A 267 -13.75 -3.48 6.17
N VAL A 268 -14.48 -4.54 5.81
CA VAL A 268 -14.27 -5.28 4.56
C VAL A 268 -15.46 -5.05 3.66
N TRP A 269 -15.25 -4.35 2.56
CA TRP A 269 -16.27 -3.98 1.59
C TRP A 269 -16.19 -4.87 0.36
N GLU A 270 -17.36 -5.30 -0.12
CA GLU A 270 -17.53 -6.10 -1.33
C GLU A 270 -18.35 -5.30 -2.34
N ALA A 271 -17.81 -5.09 -3.53
CA ALA A 271 -18.51 -4.43 -4.61
C ALA A 271 -19.70 -5.28 -5.06
N GLN A 272 -20.86 -4.64 -5.21
CA GLN A 272 -22.03 -5.28 -5.81
C GLN A 272 -21.74 -5.69 -7.25
N GLU A 273 -22.28 -6.84 -7.66
CA GLU A 273 -22.16 -7.39 -9.01
C GLU A 273 -22.41 -6.33 -10.10
N GLY A 274 -21.58 -6.31 -11.14
CA GLY A 274 -21.62 -5.28 -12.19
C GLY A 274 -21.05 -3.90 -11.80
N SER A 275 -20.36 -3.80 -10.67
CA SER A 275 -19.48 -2.68 -10.31
C SER A 275 -18.15 -3.21 -9.79
N GLU A 276 -17.10 -2.41 -9.91
CA GLU A 276 -15.75 -2.76 -9.50
C GLU A 276 -15.05 -1.54 -8.91
N PHE A 277 -14.20 -1.76 -7.91
CA PHE A 277 -13.26 -0.75 -7.43
C PHE A 277 -12.11 -0.58 -8.44
N ILE A 278 -11.67 0.66 -8.63
CA ILE A 278 -10.47 0.96 -9.41
C ILE A 278 -9.26 1.12 -8.49
N MET A 279 -8.06 0.99 -9.04
CA MET A 279 -6.82 1.29 -8.35
C MET A 279 -6.18 2.53 -8.98
N SER A 280 -5.49 3.34 -8.17
CA SER A 280 -4.61 4.40 -8.66
C SER A 280 -3.22 4.25 -8.03
N ASP A 281 -2.25 5.08 -8.41
CA ASP A 281 -0.92 5.04 -7.76
C ASP A 281 -1.00 5.34 -6.26
N ASN A 282 -1.91 6.21 -5.81
CA ASN A 282 -2.21 6.43 -4.39
C ASN A 282 -3.15 5.38 -3.77
N GLY A 283 -3.11 4.13 -4.27
CA GLY A 283 -4.04 3.04 -3.95
C GLY A 283 -4.29 2.71 -2.47
N PHE A 284 -3.43 3.21 -1.59
CA PHE A 284 -3.42 3.00 -0.14
C PHE A 284 -3.48 4.31 0.66
N GLY A 285 -3.72 5.45 0.02
CA GLY A 285 -3.78 6.77 0.66
C GLY A 285 -5.00 7.61 0.30
N CYS A 286 -5.90 7.12 -0.57
CA CYS A 286 -7.15 7.82 -0.88
C CYS A 286 -8.10 7.81 0.32
N PHE A 287 -8.70 8.97 0.62
CA PHE A 287 -9.59 9.09 1.76
C PHE A 287 -10.84 9.93 1.47
N GLU A 288 -11.89 9.68 2.25
CA GLU A 288 -13.00 10.58 2.42
C GLU A 288 -12.77 11.41 3.69
N GLY A 289 -12.86 12.74 3.61
CA GLY A 289 -12.79 13.61 4.78
C GLY A 289 -13.36 15.01 4.56
N ASP A 290 -13.26 15.83 5.60
CA ASP A 290 -13.63 17.25 5.57
C ASP A 290 -12.77 18.04 6.55
N LYS A 291 -12.36 19.26 6.16
CA LYS A 291 -11.54 20.18 6.96
C LYS A 291 -10.33 19.51 7.65
N GLY A 292 -9.64 18.63 6.92
CA GLY A 292 -8.46 17.91 7.42
C GLY A 292 -8.77 16.69 8.29
N PHE A 293 -10.05 16.38 8.55
CA PHE A 293 -10.45 15.20 9.30
C PHE A 293 -10.87 14.06 8.36
N PHE A 294 -10.25 12.89 8.49
CA PHE A 294 -10.54 11.74 7.64
C PHE A 294 -11.63 10.87 8.25
N PHE A 295 -12.72 10.65 7.52
CA PHE A 295 -13.81 9.75 7.86
C PHE A 295 -13.48 8.31 7.48
N HIS A 296 -12.98 8.11 6.26
CA HIS A 296 -12.66 6.79 5.71
C HIS A 296 -11.37 6.85 4.92
N THR A 297 -10.48 5.86 5.11
CA THR A 297 -9.33 5.65 4.22
C THR A 297 -9.51 4.33 3.48
N PHE A 298 -9.35 4.36 2.16
CA PHE A 298 -9.66 3.25 1.26
C PHE A 298 -8.39 2.51 0.84
N TYR A 299 -8.44 1.18 0.95
CA TYR A 299 -7.38 0.27 0.54
C TYR A 299 -7.95 -0.76 -0.41
N ILE A 300 -7.79 -0.52 -1.72
CA ILE A 300 -8.37 -1.41 -2.72
C ILE A 300 -7.49 -2.66 -2.82
N VAL A 301 -8.04 -3.83 -2.51
CA VAL A 301 -7.29 -5.10 -2.53
C VAL A 301 -7.66 -5.99 -3.71
N SER A 302 -8.78 -5.69 -4.38
CA SER A 302 -9.13 -6.20 -5.70
C SER A 302 -10.25 -5.37 -6.34
N PRO A 303 -10.59 -5.60 -7.62
CA PRO A 303 -11.79 -5.02 -8.23
C PRO A 303 -13.08 -5.31 -7.44
N LYS A 304 -13.12 -6.42 -6.71
CA LYS A 304 -14.28 -6.85 -5.93
C LYS A 304 -14.24 -6.38 -4.47
N TYR A 305 -13.06 -6.19 -3.87
CA TYR A 305 -12.96 -5.95 -2.43
C TYR A 305 -12.10 -4.72 -2.10
N ALA A 306 -12.59 -3.96 -1.14
CA ALA A 306 -11.85 -2.87 -0.50
C ALA A 306 -11.76 -3.12 1.01
N ILE A 307 -10.65 -2.72 1.60
CA ILE A 307 -10.48 -2.62 3.04
C ILE A 307 -10.61 -1.15 3.38
N VAL A 308 -11.43 -0.82 4.37
CA VAL A 308 -11.71 0.57 4.73
C VAL A 308 -11.37 0.78 6.18
N LEU A 309 -10.52 1.76 6.46
CA LEU A 309 -10.29 2.25 7.81
C LEU A 309 -11.31 3.35 8.09
N ALA A 310 -12.31 3.04 8.91
CA ALA A 310 -13.34 3.98 9.33
C ALA A 310 -12.94 4.65 10.66
N ASN A 311 -12.85 5.98 10.64
CA ASN A 311 -12.65 6.77 11.83
C ASN A 311 -13.96 6.85 12.61
N ARG A 312 -13.92 6.63 13.92
CA ARG A 312 -15.14 6.66 14.74
C ARG A 312 -15.34 7.95 15.50
N GLY A 313 -14.33 8.81 15.52
CA GLY A 313 -14.46 10.16 16.07
C GLY A 313 -15.67 10.85 15.47
N TYR A 314 -15.81 10.86 14.13
CA TYR A 314 -16.92 11.54 13.46
C TYR A 314 -18.31 10.93 13.73
N MET A 315 -18.38 9.70 14.25
CA MET A 315 -19.65 9.05 14.62
C MET A 315 -20.09 9.40 16.05
N SER A 316 -19.18 9.96 16.87
CA SER A 316 -19.48 10.30 18.26
C SER A 316 -20.35 11.55 18.34
N ASP A 317 -21.16 11.65 19.40
CA ASP A 317 -22.02 12.82 19.63
C ASP A 317 -21.20 14.11 19.79
N LEU A 318 -20.00 14.01 20.38
CA LEU A 318 -19.06 15.12 20.52
C LEU A 318 -18.69 15.74 19.16
N PHE A 319 -18.58 14.93 18.11
CA PHE A 319 -18.22 15.41 16.78
C PHE A 319 -19.41 16.02 16.02
N LYS A 320 -20.65 15.84 16.47
CA LYS A 320 -21.83 16.47 15.86
C LYS A 320 -21.86 17.98 16.06
N GLU A 321 -21.17 18.49 17.07
CA GLU A 321 -21.06 19.93 17.36
C GLU A 321 -20.09 20.63 16.40
N PHE A 322 -19.20 19.88 15.75
CA PHE A 322 -18.28 20.44 14.77
C PHE A 322 -18.97 20.60 13.41
N PRO A 323 -18.68 21.68 12.66
CA PRO A 323 -19.32 21.97 11.38
C PRO A 323 -18.70 21.15 10.24
N PHE A 324 -18.57 19.83 10.42
CA PHE A 324 -18.16 18.89 9.38
C PHE A 324 -19.35 18.52 8.51
N ARG A 325 -19.11 18.29 7.22
CA ARG A 325 -20.11 17.62 6.37
C ARG A 325 -20.35 16.20 6.87
N LYS A 326 -21.55 15.67 6.59
CA LYS A 326 -21.83 14.25 6.80
C LYS A 326 -20.96 13.39 5.88
N SER A 327 -20.57 12.23 6.39
CA SER A 327 -19.91 11.21 5.58
C SER A 327 -20.88 10.68 4.51
N TRP A 328 -20.33 10.38 3.34
CA TRP A 328 -20.99 9.73 2.23
C TRP A 328 -21.17 8.22 2.44
N PHE A 329 -20.62 7.64 3.51
CA PHE A 329 -20.60 6.19 3.75
C PHE A 329 -20.93 5.81 5.21
N GLU A 330 -21.70 6.65 5.91
CA GLU A 330 -22.12 6.46 7.32
C GLU A 330 -22.99 5.21 7.59
N GLU A 331 -23.30 4.42 6.56
CA GLU A 331 -24.10 3.21 6.69
C GLU A 331 -23.29 1.89 6.59
N PHE A 332 -21.98 1.95 6.28
CA PHE A 332 -21.19 0.77 5.86
C PHE A 332 -20.07 0.33 6.83
N HIS A 333 -20.23 0.59 8.12
CA HIS A 333 -19.20 0.30 9.14
C HIS A 333 -19.73 -0.59 10.28
N PRO A 334 -20.02 -1.87 10.00
CA PRO A 334 -20.39 -2.81 11.04
C PRO A 334 -19.22 -3.07 11.97
N PHE A 335 -19.54 -3.22 13.25
CA PHE A 335 -18.58 -3.69 14.23
C PHE A 335 -18.16 -5.13 13.92
N PRO A 336 -16.87 -5.47 14.04
CA PRO A 336 -16.47 -6.85 14.08
C PRO A 336 -17.05 -7.52 15.33
N GLU A 337 -17.52 -8.75 15.18
CA GLU A 337 -17.84 -9.58 16.35
C GLU A 337 -16.51 -9.88 17.06
N THR A 338 -16.41 -9.48 18.32
CA THR A 338 -15.18 -9.66 19.11
C THR A 338 -15.38 -10.79 20.10
N VAL A 339 -14.57 -11.83 19.98
CA VAL A 339 -14.51 -12.96 20.90
C VAL A 339 -13.33 -12.73 21.83
N TYR A 340 -13.63 -12.28 23.05
CA TYR A 340 -12.65 -12.08 24.10
C TYR A 340 -12.22 -13.42 24.71
N LYS A 341 -10.91 -13.58 24.92
CA LYS A 341 -10.37 -14.77 25.60
C LYS A 341 -10.80 -14.80 27.07
N ASN A 342 -10.82 -13.61 27.70
CA ASN A 342 -11.30 -13.42 29.06
C ASN A 342 -12.82 -13.18 29.05
N LYS A 343 -13.59 -14.04 29.74
CA LYS A 343 -15.07 -13.95 29.77
C LYS A 343 -15.62 -12.80 30.61
N LYS A 344 -14.85 -12.30 31.59
CA LYS A 344 -15.18 -11.13 32.40
C LYS A 344 -14.34 -9.96 31.91
N MET A 345 -14.80 -9.29 30.85
CA MET A 345 -14.17 -8.07 30.35
C MET A 345 -14.78 -6.89 31.10
N GLU A 346 -14.00 -6.26 31.98
CA GLU A 346 -14.46 -5.11 32.80
C GLU A 346 -13.81 -3.81 32.33
N SER A 347 -12.61 -3.87 31.76
CA SER A 347 -11.84 -2.71 31.30
C SER A 347 -10.91 -3.03 30.12
N PRO A 348 -10.36 -2.00 29.43
CA PRO A 348 -9.34 -2.21 28.40
C PRO A 348 -8.07 -2.93 28.88
N LYS A 349 -7.82 -2.97 30.20
CA LYS A 349 -6.69 -3.72 30.77
C LYS A 349 -6.87 -5.24 30.66
N ASP A 350 -8.10 -5.71 30.45
CA ASP A 350 -8.43 -7.13 30.35
C ASP A 350 -8.28 -7.66 28.91
N PHE A 351 -7.98 -6.76 27.96
CA PHE A 351 -7.74 -7.13 26.57
C PHE A 351 -6.51 -8.01 26.45
N THR A 352 -6.63 -9.06 25.65
CA THR A 352 -5.54 -10.01 25.41
C THR A 352 -5.05 -9.93 23.96
N PRO A 353 -3.77 -10.22 23.71
CA PRO A 353 -3.23 -10.39 22.35
C PRO A 353 -4.01 -11.39 21.48
N ASP A 354 -4.68 -12.35 22.13
CA ASP A 354 -5.40 -13.46 21.50
C ASP A 354 -6.89 -13.18 21.26
N ASP A 355 -7.42 -12.04 21.68
CA ASP A 355 -8.81 -11.67 21.38
C ASP A 355 -9.05 -11.70 19.87
N VAL A 356 -10.14 -12.33 19.43
CA VAL A 356 -10.40 -12.56 18.01
C VAL A 356 -11.49 -11.61 17.50
N PHE A 357 -11.16 -10.85 16.46
CA PHE A 357 -12.08 -10.02 15.71
C PHE A 357 -12.54 -10.78 14.47
N LYS A 358 -13.85 -11.04 14.37
CA LYS A 358 -14.48 -11.63 13.19
C LYS A 358 -15.15 -10.53 12.37
N TYR A 359 -14.86 -10.52 11.07
CA TYR A 359 -15.34 -9.51 10.15
C TYR A 359 -16.36 -10.12 9.18
N ARG A 360 -17.33 -9.31 8.80
CA ARG A 360 -18.25 -9.61 7.70
C ARG A 360 -17.88 -8.79 6.47
N ARG A 361 -18.13 -9.35 5.29
CA ARG A 361 -18.11 -8.60 4.04
C ARG A 361 -19.36 -7.75 3.96
N VAL A 362 -19.20 -6.46 3.72
CA VAL A 362 -20.31 -5.52 3.56
C VAL A 362 -20.54 -5.32 2.07
N LEU A 363 -21.71 -5.73 1.59
CA LEU A 363 -22.07 -5.50 0.19
C LEU A 363 -22.32 -4.00 -0.04
N ILE A 364 -21.51 -3.40 -0.89
CA ILE A 364 -21.56 -1.97 -1.22
C ILE A 364 -22.35 -1.77 -2.51
N PRO A 365 -23.44 -0.98 -2.49
CA PRO A 365 -24.22 -0.72 -3.69
C PRO A 365 -23.39 -0.09 -4.80
N ARG A 366 -23.71 -0.39 -6.07
CA ARG A 366 -22.97 0.11 -7.25
C ARG A 366 -22.68 1.62 -7.20
N LYS A 367 -23.67 2.43 -6.82
CA LYS A 367 -23.53 3.90 -6.74
C LYS A 367 -22.46 4.32 -5.72
N LYS A 368 -22.32 3.59 -4.62
CA LYS A 368 -21.33 3.86 -3.57
C LYS A 368 -19.94 3.39 -3.99
N VAL A 369 -19.84 2.26 -4.72
CA VAL A 369 -18.58 1.85 -5.37
C VAL A 369 -18.11 2.92 -6.37
N TRP A 370 -18.99 3.41 -7.24
CA TRP A 370 -18.64 4.48 -8.18
C TRP A 370 -18.28 5.79 -7.48
N LEU A 371 -18.89 6.06 -6.32
CA LEU A 371 -18.54 7.23 -5.51
C LEU A 371 -17.13 7.10 -4.90
N VAL A 372 -16.75 5.91 -4.40
CA VAL A 372 -15.36 5.64 -3.98
C VAL A 372 -14.42 5.86 -5.16
N ASN A 373 -14.69 5.23 -6.31
CA ASN A 373 -13.87 5.42 -7.50
C ASN A 373 -13.78 6.89 -7.94
N SER A 374 -14.85 7.67 -7.74
CA SER A 374 -14.86 9.11 -8.04
C SER A 374 -13.89 9.91 -7.18
N ILE A 375 -13.67 9.50 -5.92
CA ILE A 375 -12.62 10.08 -5.06
C ILE A 375 -11.24 9.82 -5.69
N PHE A 376 -10.97 8.58 -6.10
CA PHE A 376 -9.71 8.21 -6.75
C PHE A 376 -9.50 8.97 -8.07
N LEU A 377 -10.56 9.19 -8.84
CA LEU A 377 -10.52 9.96 -10.08
C LEU A 377 -10.23 11.46 -9.83
N ASP A 378 -10.71 12.02 -8.73
CA ASP A 378 -10.53 13.45 -8.42
C ASP A 378 -9.14 13.79 -7.88
N GLU A 379 -8.37 12.83 -7.37
CA GLU A 379 -7.00 13.08 -6.91
C GLU A 379 -5.96 13.27 -8.04
N ARG A 380 -6.34 13.07 -9.32
CA ARG A 380 -5.48 13.21 -10.51
C ARG A 380 -4.15 12.43 -10.50
N ARG A 381 -4.23 11.16 -10.18
CA ARG A 381 -3.06 10.27 -10.13
C ARG A 381 -2.47 9.96 -11.50
N LYS A 382 -1.19 9.52 -11.56
CA LYS A 382 -0.48 9.26 -12.84
C LYS A 382 -1.10 8.06 -13.57
N TYR A 383 -1.53 7.07 -12.79
CA TYR A 383 -2.03 5.78 -13.27
C TYR A 383 -3.38 5.46 -12.66
N ILE A 384 -4.26 4.88 -13.48
CA ILE A 384 -5.52 4.28 -13.04
C ILE A 384 -5.61 2.87 -13.62
N SER A 385 -5.78 1.86 -12.77
CA SER A 385 -6.03 0.48 -13.18
C SER A 385 -7.46 0.07 -12.93
N HIS A 386 -8.03 -0.62 -13.91
CA HIS A 386 -9.36 -1.21 -13.86
C HIS A 386 -9.34 -2.59 -14.52
N ARG A 387 -10.30 -3.45 -14.18
CA ARG A 387 -10.43 -4.77 -14.80
C ARG A 387 -11.45 -4.73 -15.93
N SER A 388 -12.70 -4.38 -15.63
CA SER A 388 -13.78 -4.32 -16.61
C SER A 388 -13.91 -2.94 -17.26
N ASN A 389 -13.82 -2.89 -18.59
CA ASN A 389 -14.08 -1.67 -19.36
C ASN A 389 -15.51 -1.15 -19.14
N ALA A 390 -16.49 -2.04 -19.04
CA ALA A 390 -17.89 -1.68 -18.80
C ALA A 390 -18.10 -1.07 -17.41
N SER A 391 -17.44 -1.60 -16.38
CA SER A 391 -17.49 -1.04 -15.02
C SER A 391 -16.81 0.34 -14.96
N MET A 392 -15.65 0.47 -15.60
CA MET A 392 -14.92 1.73 -15.65
C MET A 392 -15.71 2.81 -16.40
N PHE A 393 -16.32 2.49 -17.53
CA PHE A 393 -17.16 3.43 -18.28
C PHE A 393 -18.35 3.95 -17.45
N LYS A 394 -19.02 3.06 -16.69
CA LYS A 394 -20.12 3.45 -15.78
C LYS A 394 -19.62 4.35 -14.64
N THR A 395 -18.44 4.05 -14.09
CA THR A 395 -17.76 4.89 -13.10
C THR A 395 -17.53 6.30 -13.64
N LEU A 396 -16.98 6.43 -14.85
CA LEU A 396 -16.73 7.74 -15.46
C LEU A 396 -18.02 8.53 -15.72
N LYS A 397 -19.09 7.85 -16.19
CA LYS A 397 -20.40 8.50 -16.34
C LYS A 397 -20.97 9.00 -15.01
N PHE A 398 -20.75 8.25 -13.93
CA PHE A 398 -21.14 8.68 -12.59
C PHE A 398 -20.30 9.88 -12.14
N TYR A 399 -18.98 9.85 -12.30
CA TYR A 399 -18.09 10.95 -11.94
C TYR A 399 -18.48 12.24 -12.67
N ASP A 400 -18.61 12.22 -14.01
CA ASP A 400 -18.95 13.42 -14.78
C ASP A 400 -20.31 14.01 -14.42
N LYS A 401 -21.28 13.18 -14.04
CA LYS A 401 -22.59 13.67 -13.60
C LYS A 401 -22.52 14.41 -12.26
N ASN A 402 -21.55 14.11 -11.41
CA ASN A 402 -21.50 14.57 -10.03
C ASN A 402 -20.29 15.49 -9.71
N LYS A 403 -19.27 15.54 -10.58
CA LYS A 403 -18.00 16.23 -10.32
C LYS A 403 -18.15 17.69 -9.94
N ASP A 404 -19.05 18.41 -10.60
CA ASP A 404 -19.24 19.84 -10.33
C ASP A 404 -19.78 20.14 -8.92
N LYS A 405 -20.50 19.19 -8.33
CA LYS A 405 -21.19 19.36 -7.04
C LYS A 405 -20.44 18.77 -5.86
N MET A 406 -19.65 17.73 -6.09
CA MET A 406 -19.08 16.90 -5.02
C MET A 406 -17.57 16.99 -4.90
N PHE A 407 -16.89 17.41 -5.97
CA PHE A 407 -15.47 17.21 -6.13
C PHE A 407 -14.77 18.53 -6.44
N ILE A 408 -13.53 18.67 -5.95
CA ILE A 408 -12.80 19.94 -5.98
C ILE A 408 -12.10 20.09 -7.33
N HIS A 409 -11.46 19.03 -7.81
CA HIS A 409 -10.52 19.15 -8.92
C HIS A 409 -11.16 18.90 -10.30
N LYS A 410 -12.24 18.11 -10.36
CA LYS A 410 -13.16 18.02 -11.51
C LYS A 410 -12.47 17.64 -12.82
N HIS A 411 -11.56 16.68 -12.78
CA HIS A 411 -10.79 16.27 -13.94
C HIS A 411 -11.64 15.82 -15.12
N ASP A 412 -11.07 15.94 -16.32
CA ASP A 412 -11.70 15.47 -17.56
C ASP A 412 -11.10 14.13 -17.99
N TYR A 413 -11.98 13.14 -18.13
CA TYR A 413 -11.67 11.79 -18.59
C TYR A 413 -12.42 11.45 -19.89
N SER A 414 -12.81 12.46 -20.68
CA SER A 414 -13.56 12.28 -21.92
C SER A 414 -12.83 11.39 -22.93
N ILE A 415 -11.49 11.44 -22.98
CA ILE A 415 -10.69 10.58 -23.86
C ILE A 415 -10.73 9.12 -23.42
N LEU A 416 -10.49 8.85 -22.13
CA LEU A 416 -10.62 7.51 -21.56
C LEU A 416 -12.03 6.94 -21.80
N LYS A 417 -13.06 7.75 -21.56
CA LYS A 417 -14.45 7.35 -21.77
C LYS A 417 -14.70 6.94 -23.24
N ARG A 418 -14.14 7.67 -24.21
CA ARG A 418 -14.22 7.34 -25.64
C ARG A 418 -13.49 6.04 -25.96
N GLN A 419 -12.25 5.88 -25.49
CA GLN A 419 -11.46 4.65 -25.69
C GLN A 419 -12.21 3.42 -25.17
N LEU A 420 -12.77 3.50 -23.96
CA LEU A 420 -13.56 2.40 -23.38
C LEU A 420 -14.82 2.10 -24.19
N PHE A 421 -15.51 3.13 -24.69
CA PHE A 421 -16.68 2.95 -25.55
C PHE A 421 -16.34 2.22 -26.85
N ASP A 422 -15.25 2.63 -27.51
CA ASP A 422 -14.79 2.03 -28.76
C ASP A 422 -14.37 0.56 -28.54
N GLU A 423 -13.66 0.26 -27.45
CA GLU A 423 -13.26 -1.11 -27.10
C GLU A 423 -14.47 -2.03 -26.86
N MET A 424 -15.49 -1.55 -26.13
CA MET A 424 -16.71 -2.34 -25.88
C MET A 424 -17.49 -2.62 -27.17
N ASN A 425 -17.50 -1.70 -28.14
CA ASN A 425 -18.20 -1.91 -29.41
C ASN A 425 -17.45 -2.85 -30.35
N ARG A 426 -16.11 -2.88 -30.29
CA ARG A 426 -15.30 -3.85 -31.06
C ARG A 426 -15.61 -5.28 -30.67
N THR A 427 -15.77 -5.55 -29.37
CA THR A 427 -16.09 -6.90 -28.86
C THR A 427 -17.50 -7.40 -29.22
N HIS A 428 -18.39 -6.53 -29.70
CA HIS A 428 -19.74 -6.92 -30.18
C HIS A 428 -19.79 -7.22 -31.69
N SER A 429 -18.70 -6.95 -32.43
CA SER A 429 -18.65 -7.13 -33.89
C SER A 429 -17.99 -8.45 -34.33
N THR A 430 -17.68 -9.33 -33.37
CA THR A 430 -17.18 -10.69 -33.51
C THR A 430 -18.11 -11.64 -32.78
#